data_AF-A0A2M7VNN5-F1
#
_entry.id   AF-A0A2M7VNN5-F1
#
_cell.length_a   1.000
_cell.length_b   1.000
_cell.length_c   1.000
_cell.angle_alpha   90.00
_cell.angle_beta   90.00
_cell.angle_gamma   90.00
#
_symmetry.space_group_name_H-M   'P 1'
#
loop_
_entity.id
_entity.type
_entity.pdbx_description
1 polymer ?
#
loop_
_entity_poly.entity_id
_entity_poly.type
_entity_poly.pdbx_seq_one_letter_code
_entity_poly.pdbx_strand_id
1 'polypeptide(L)'
;MKTKNIFKFYSLLVFLFIVSACTGDLNVIPKDDSEFLAQDFYSNPNAYKQALAGIYGNLSLTGTSGAGSSNLQGIDAGTSQYARTLWYLEDLAADEPIWSYENDEGGAVKAIQRNTWSSSNSILLGFYSRAMFSVALTNEFLRQSSSENLAKRGHSNLANDVVAYRAEARLLRALAYYHLMDLFGKAAFVTENDP
;
A
#
# COMPACT_ATOMS: atom_id res chain seq x y z
N MET A 1 -52.85 -35.13 16.68
CA MET A 1 -51.92 -34.11 17.23
C MET A 1 -50.54 -34.07 16.52
N LYS A 2 -50.45 -34.38 15.21
CA LYS A 2 -49.17 -34.40 14.45
C LYS A 2 -49.01 -33.27 13.43
N THR A 3 -50.09 -32.57 13.07
CA THR A 3 -50.10 -31.51 12.04
C THR A 3 -49.63 -30.14 12.54
N LYS A 4 -49.70 -29.86 13.86
CA LYS A 4 -49.24 -28.57 14.43
C LYS A 4 -47.72 -28.35 14.37
N ASN A 5 -46.94 -29.44 14.32
CA ASN A 5 -45.47 -29.35 14.25
C ASN A 5 -44.94 -29.22 12.81
N ILE A 6 -45.70 -29.70 11.82
CA ILE A 6 -45.37 -29.57 10.40
C ILE A 6 -45.47 -28.11 9.96
N PHE A 7 -46.49 -27.38 10.40
CA PHE A 7 -46.65 -25.95 10.09
C PHE A 7 -45.52 -25.09 10.69
N LYS A 8 -45.05 -25.44 11.89
CA LYS A 8 -43.88 -24.80 12.51
C LYS A 8 -42.58 -25.08 11.73
N PHE A 9 -42.43 -26.30 11.20
CA PHE A 9 -41.27 -26.68 10.41
C PHE A 9 -41.23 -25.96 9.05
N TYR A 10 -42.37 -25.86 8.35
CA TYR A 10 -42.47 -25.07 7.12
C TYR A 10 -42.27 -23.57 7.38
N SER A 11 -42.80 -23.03 8.48
CA SER A 11 -42.58 -21.63 8.86
C SER A 11 -41.11 -21.33 9.17
N LEU A 12 -40.39 -22.25 9.81
CA LEU A 12 -38.95 -22.13 10.07
C LEU A 12 -38.14 -22.20 8.77
N LEU A 13 -38.52 -23.09 7.85
CA LEU A 13 -37.84 -23.25 6.57
C LEU A 13 -38.00 -22.01 5.68
N VAL A 14 -39.20 -21.41 5.65
CA VAL A 14 -39.46 -20.14 4.95
C VAL A 14 -38.65 -19.00 5.57
N PHE A 15 -38.53 -18.94 6.90
CA PHE A 15 -37.72 -17.92 7.58
C PHE A 15 -36.22 -18.01 7.24
N LEU A 16 -35.69 -19.23 7.06
CA LEU A 16 -34.31 -19.49 6.61
C LEU A 16 -34.04 -19.01 5.18
N PHE A 17 -35.04 -18.99 4.30
CA PHE A 17 -34.89 -18.43 2.94
C PHE A 17 -34.92 -16.89 2.92
N ILE A 18 -35.55 -16.23 3.91
CA ILE A 18 -35.64 -14.76 3.96
C ILE A 18 -34.34 -14.13 4.49
N VAL A 19 -33.57 -14.85 5.32
CA VAL A 19 -32.25 -14.40 5.80
C VAL A 19 -31.11 -14.64 4.79
N SER A 20 -31.40 -15.28 3.65
CA SER A 20 -30.52 -15.33 2.47
C SER A 20 -30.58 -14.02 1.65
N ALA A 21 -30.82 -12.88 2.33
CA ALA A 21 -30.90 -11.58 1.70
C ALA A 21 -29.59 -11.27 0.95
N CYS A 22 -29.75 -10.83 -0.30
CA CYS A 22 -28.71 -10.53 -1.27
C CYS A 22 -27.60 -9.65 -0.68
N THR A 23 -26.49 -10.28 -0.25
CA THR A 23 -25.26 -9.57 0.13
C THR A 23 -24.54 -8.97 -1.09
N GLY A 24 -25.03 -9.22 -2.31
CA GLY A 24 -24.49 -8.64 -3.53
C GLY A 24 -24.67 -7.12 -3.63
N ASP A 25 -25.68 -6.54 -2.95
CA ASP A 25 -25.93 -5.09 -2.97
C ASP A 25 -24.92 -4.28 -2.14
N LEU A 26 -24.10 -4.94 -1.32
CA LEU A 26 -22.94 -4.32 -0.68
C LEU A 26 -21.73 -4.19 -1.63
N ASN A 27 -21.71 -4.93 -2.74
CA ASN A 27 -20.65 -4.80 -3.75
C ASN A 27 -20.96 -3.63 -4.68
N VAL A 28 -20.92 -2.43 -4.13
CA VAL A 28 -21.15 -1.21 -4.90
C VAL A 28 -19.83 -0.82 -5.55
N ILE A 29 -19.76 -0.86 -6.87
CA ILE A 29 -18.70 -0.18 -7.60
C ILE A 29 -19.02 1.31 -7.54
N PRO A 30 -18.09 2.18 -7.08
CA PRO A 30 -18.28 3.62 -7.14
C PRO A 30 -18.71 4.03 -8.55
N LYS A 31 -19.87 4.66 -8.68
CA LYS A 31 -20.40 5.18 -9.95
C LYS A 31 -19.99 6.63 -10.20
N ASP A 32 -19.12 7.16 -9.34
CA ASP A 32 -18.61 8.50 -9.47
C ASP A 32 -17.46 8.47 -10.49
N ASP A 33 -17.66 9.15 -11.62
CA ASP A 33 -16.67 9.25 -12.70
C ASP A 33 -15.37 9.95 -12.27
N SER A 34 -15.34 10.56 -11.07
CA SER A 34 -14.15 11.15 -10.48
C SER A 34 -13.30 10.18 -9.64
N GLU A 35 -13.80 8.96 -9.39
CA GLU A 35 -13.08 7.93 -8.64
C GLU A 35 -12.20 7.07 -9.56
N PHE A 36 -10.90 7.01 -9.27
CA PHE A 36 -9.95 6.23 -10.06
C PHE A 36 -9.94 4.76 -9.62
N LEU A 37 -10.67 3.91 -10.33
CA LEU A 37 -10.73 2.48 -10.02
C LEU A 37 -9.52 1.72 -10.55
N ALA A 38 -8.94 0.86 -9.71
CA ALA A 38 -7.85 -0.03 -10.13
C ALA A 38 -8.26 -0.89 -11.35
N GLN A 39 -9.54 -1.29 -11.42
CA GLN A 39 -10.07 -2.07 -12.53
C GLN A 39 -10.01 -1.32 -13.86
N ASP A 40 -10.26 -0.01 -13.86
CA ASP A 40 -10.17 0.83 -15.05
C ASP A 40 -8.73 1.09 -15.44
N PHE A 41 -7.85 1.33 -14.46
CA PHE A 41 -6.43 1.48 -14.72
C PHE A 41 -5.83 0.24 -15.41
N TYR A 42 -6.05 -0.95 -14.85
CA TYR A 42 -5.52 -2.20 -15.40
C TYR A 42 -6.27 -2.70 -16.64
N SER A 43 -7.33 -2.02 -17.08
CA SER A 43 -7.95 -2.29 -18.39
C SER A 43 -7.01 -1.95 -19.56
N ASN A 44 -6.00 -1.09 -19.33
CA ASN A 44 -4.97 -0.77 -20.31
C ASN A 44 -3.78 -1.73 -20.16
N PRO A 45 -3.31 -2.39 -21.23
CA PRO A 45 -2.15 -3.29 -21.17
C PRO A 45 -0.85 -2.60 -20.74
N ASN A 46 -0.70 -1.29 -20.96
CA ASN A 46 0.47 -0.53 -20.50
C ASN A 46 0.48 -0.28 -18.99
N ALA A 47 -0.65 -0.48 -18.31
CA ALA A 47 -0.79 -0.19 -16.89
C ALA A 47 0.12 -1.04 -16.01
N TYR A 48 0.45 -2.29 -16.40
CA TYR A 48 1.35 -3.14 -15.61
C TYR A 48 2.75 -2.54 -15.50
N LYS A 49 3.27 -2.02 -16.62
CA LYS A 49 4.58 -1.35 -16.63
C LYS A 49 4.53 -0.01 -15.89
N GLN A 50 3.44 0.74 -16.02
CA GLN A 50 3.23 1.99 -15.28
C GLN A 50 3.11 1.76 -13.77
N ALA A 51 2.41 0.71 -13.34
CA ALA A 51 2.29 0.31 -11.95
C ALA A 51 3.65 -0.05 -11.37
N LEU A 52 4.43 -0.88 -12.08
CA LEU A 52 5.80 -1.23 -11.68
C LEU A 52 6.68 0.03 -11.59
N ALA A 53 6.58 0.93 -12.57
CA ALA A 53 7.27 2.21 -12.54
C ALA A 53 6.86 3.08 -11.34
N GLY A 54 5.60 2.99 -10.89
CA GLY A 54 5.14 3.63 -9.66
C GLY A 54 5.79 3.04 -8.40
N ILE A 55 5.95 1.72 -8.33
CA ILE A 55 6.64 1.05 -7.20
C ILE A 55 8.11 1.50 -7.13
N TYR A 56 8.82 1.46 -8.27
CA TYR A 56 10.19 2.00 -8.35
C TYR A 56 10.23 3.50 -8.04
N GLY A 57 9.26 4.24 -8.58
CA GLY A 57 9.11 5.68 -8.39
C GLY A 57 9.04 6.06 -6.93
N ASN A 58 8.38 5.27 -6.08
CA ASN A 58 8.26 5.55 -4.64
C ASN A 58 9.61 5.63 -3.90
N LEU A 59 10.69 5.04 -4.45
CA LEU A 59 12.04 5.16 -3.89
C LEU A 59 12.64 6.56 -4.07
N SER A 60 12.17 7.31 -5.07
CA SER A 60 12.75 8.59 -5.49
C SER A 60 11.77 9.76 -5.44
N LEU A 61 10.50 9.51 -5.78
CA LEU A 61 9.44 10.50 -5.91
C LEU A 61 8.53 10.48 -4.69
N THR A 62 8.10 11.66 -4.26
CA THR A 62 7.10 11.82 -3.20
C THR A 62 5.69 11.74 -3.77
N GLY A 63 5.51 12.22 -5.00
CA GLY A 63 4.28 12.23 -5.81
C GLY A 63 4.59 12.48 -7.29
N THR A 64 3.56 12.45 -8.14
CA THR A 64 3.69 12.54 -9.61
C THR A 64 3.30 13.90 -10.20
N SER A 65 2.75 14.82 -9.39
CA SER A 65 2.19 16.10 -9.85
C SER A 65 3.10 17.31 -9.59
N GLY A 66 4.38 17.07 -9.37
CA GLY A 66 5.40 18.10 -9.14
C GLY A 66 6.06 18.01 -7.76
N ALA A 67 7.02 18.91 -7.52
CA ALA A 67 7.96 18.82 -6.41
C ALA A 67 7.32 18.88 -5.01
N GLY A 68 6.19 19.55 -4.85
CA GLY A 68 5.45 19.63 -3.58
C GLY A 68 4.37 18.56 -3.40
N SER A 69 4.18 17.68 -4.40
CA SER A 69 3.14 16.65 -4.33
C SER A 69 3.59 15.44 -3.52
N SER A 70 2.64 14.82 -2.82
CA SER A 70 2.87 13.58 -2.08
C SER A 70 1.71 12.60 -2.29
N ASN A 71 2.04 11.32 -2.46
CA ASN A 71 1.06 10.23 -2.38
C ASN A 71 0.66 9.91 -0.93
N LEU A 72 1.38 10.46 0.05
CA LEU A 72 1.05 10.35 1.47
C LEU A 72 0.38 11.64 1.96
N GLN A 73 -0.66 11.48 2.77
CA GLN A 73 -1.34 12.60 3.43
C GLN A 73 -0.86 12.76 4.88
N GLY A 74 -1.02 13.98 5.42
CA GLY A 74 -0.71 14.26 6.83
C GLY A 74 0.78 14.39 7.15
N ILE A 75 1.66 14.34 6.14
CA ILE A 75 3.10 14.56 6.28
C ILE A 75 3.62 15.37 5.09
N ASP A 76 4.61 16.22 5.34
CA ASP A 76 5.29 16.95 4.27
C ASP A 76 5.91 15.98 3.24
N ALA A 77 5.87 16.37 1.97
CA ALA A 77 6.40 15.56 0.88
C ALA A 77 7.91 15.28 1.08
N GLY A 78 8.69 16.31 1.36
CA GLY A 78 10.14 16.22 1.56
C GLY A 78 10.52 15.41 2.79
N THR A 79 9.67 15.42 3.83
CA THR A 79 9.87 14.69 5.12
C THR A 79 9.38 13.24 5.05
N SER A 80 8.95 12.78 3.88
CA SER A 80 8.55 11.39 3.65
C SER A 80 9.19 10.77 2.41
N GLN A 81 10.18 11.42 1.80
CA GLN A 81 10.89 10.88 0.64
C GLN A 81 11.76 9.68 1.08
N TYR A 82 11.65 8.54 0.39
CA TYR A 82 12.20 7.26 0.86
C TYR A 82 13.71 7.31 1.14
N ALA A 83 14.52 7.74 0.17
CA ALA A 83 15.97 7.76 0.30
C ALA A 83 16.47 8.81 1.30
N ARG A 84 15.87 10.01 1.31
CA ARG A 84 16.22 11.11 2.20
C ARG A 84 15.94 10.75 3.65
N THR A 85 14.76 10.19 3.93
CA THR A 85 14.40 9.82 5.29
C THR A 85 15.16 8.58 5.76
N LEU A 86 15.49 7.63 4.87
CA LEU A 86 16.44 6.55 5.18
C LEU A 86 17.82 7.12 5.56
N TRP A 87 18.37 8.00 4.73
CA TRP A 87 19.65 8.67 4.98
C TRP A 87 19.65 9.47 6.29
N TYR A 88 18.56 10.17 6.61
CA TYR A 88 18.43 10.84 7.91
C TYR A 88 18.53 9.86 9.08
N LEU A 89 17.94 8.68 8.97
CA LEU A 89 17.88 7.74 10.08
C LEU A 89 19.17 6.92 10.24
N GLU A 90 19.82 6.58 9.14
CA GLU A 90 21.07 5.81 9.14
C GLU A 90 22.29 6.70 9.42
N ASP A 91 22.39 7.84 8.74
CA ASP A 91 23.62 8.64 8.77
C ASP A 91 23.58 9.70 9.87
N LEU A 92 22.49 10.46 10.02
CA LEU A 92 22.46 11.56 11.00
C LEU A 92 22.37 11.06 12.44
N ALA A 93 21.87 9.85 12.68
CA ALA A 93 21.90 9.24 14.02
C ALA A 93 23.30 8.72 14.41
N ALA A 94 24.20 8.60 13.42
CA ALA A 94 25.57 8.11 13.56
C ALA A 94 26.59 9.26 13.67
N ASP A 95 27.87 8.95 13.45
CA ASP A 95 29.01 9.86 13.62
C ASP A 95 29.57 10.44 12.30
N GLU A 96 28.94 10.19 11.14
CA GLU A 96 29.48 10.62 9.85
C GLU A 96 29.10 12.07 9.47
N PRO A 97 27.81 12.44 9.33
CA PRO A 97 27.41 13.80 8.92
C PRO A 97 26.76 14.60 10.05
N ILE A 98 26.90 15.92 9.99
CA ILE A 98 26.13 16.86 10.83
C ILE A 98 25.34 17.80 9.92
N TRP A 99 24.01 17.76 10.04
CA TRP A 99 23.10 18.70 9.41
C TRP A 99 23.11 20.03 10.17
N SER A 100 23.48 21.10 9.48
CA SER A 100 23.61 22.44 10.08
C SER A 100 22.27 23.09 10.42
N TYR A 101 21.19 22.75 9.71
CA TYR A 101 19.85 23.31 9.94
C TYR A 101 19.09 22.49 11.00
N GLU A 102 19.57 22.54 12.24
CA GLU A 102 19.04 21.71 13.33
C GLU A 102 17.54 21.86 13.61
N ASN A 103 16.95 23.02 13.29
CA ASN A 103 15.52 23.27 13.49
C ASN A 103 14.63 22.81 12.32
N ASP A 104 15.21 22.20 11.28
CA ASP A 104 14.44 21.60 10.20
C ASP A 104 13.42 20.59 10.73
N GLU A 105 12.27 20.54 10.08
CA GLU A 105 11.15 19.68 10.46
C GLU A 105 10.70 19.91 11.91
N GLY A 106 10.70 21.17 12.36
CA GLY A 106 10.31 21.53 13.73
C GLY A 106 11.30 21.01 14.79
N GLY A 107 12.55 20.76 14.40
CA GLY A 107 13.59 20.21 15.27
C GLY A 107 13.64 18.69 15.28
N ALA A 108 12.92 18.00 14.40
CA ALA A 108 12.98 16.55 14.27
C ALA A 108 14.38 16.07 13.84
N VAL A 109 15.06 16.83 12.95
CA VAL A 109 16.43 16.52 12.51
C VAL A 109 17.42 16.55 13.69
N LYS A 110 17.39 17.62 14.49
CA LYS A 110 18.19 17.72 15.72
C LYS A 110 17.95 16.57 16.69
N ALA A 111 16.69 16.13 16.80
CA ALA A 111 16.36 15.03 17.69
C ALA A 111 16.96 13.69 17.21
N ILE A 112 17.01 13.44 15.90
CA ILE A 112 17.72 12.30 15.30
C ILE A 112 19.22 12.40 15.61
N GLN A 113 19.85 13.54 15.28
CA GLN A 113 21.30 13.74 15.48
C GLN A 113 21.80 13.57 16.91
N ARG A 114 20.96 13.89 17.87
CA ARG A 114 21.34 13.84 19.30
C ARG A 114 20.86 12.58 19.99
N ASN A 115 20.25 11.65 19.26
CA ASN A 115 19.66 10.45 19.84
C ASN A 115 18.61 10.75 20.94
N THR A 116 17.80 11.80 20.74
CA THR A 116 16.78 12.28 21.69
C THR A 116 15.38 12.31 21.08
N TRP A 117 15.12 11.54 20.03
CA TRP A 117 13.80 11.49 19.40
C TRP A 117 12.75 10.81 20.28
N SER A 118 11.49 11.09 20.00
CA SER A 118 10.33 10.43 20.58
C SER A 118 9.46 9.82 19.48
N SER A 119 8.39 9.13 19.86
CA SER A 119 7.40 8.57 18.92
C SER A 119 6.67 9.63 18.08
N SER A 120 6.80 10.91 18.39
CA SER A 120 6.19 12.01 17.61
C SER A 120 7.15 12.60 16.56
N ASN A 121 8.34 12.03 16.35
CA ASN A 121 9.27 12.52 15.34
C ASN A 121 8.71 12.29 13.93
N SER A 122 8.55 13.36 13.16
CA SER A 122 7.96 13.34 11.81
C SER A 122 8.79 12.55 10.80
N ILE A 123 10.12 12.49 10.95
CA ILE A 123 11.01 11.76 10.04
C ILE A 123 10.80 10.24 10.20
N LEU A 124 10.66 9.76 11.45
CA LEU A 124 10.32 8.36 11.72
C LEU A 124 8.96 7.98 11.12
N LEU A 125 7.95 8.83 11.32
CA LEU A 125 6.63 8.64 10.73
C LEU A 125 6.69 8.64 9.20
N GLY A 126 7.48 9.54 8.61
CA GLY A 126 7.66 9.66 7.17
C GLY A 126 8.26 8.42 6.54
N PHE A 127 9.38 7.94 7.07
CA PHE A 127 10.02 6.73 6.55
C PHE A 127 9.12 5.50 6.72
N TYR A 128 8.55 5.30 7.92
CA TYR A 128 7.66 4.16 8.16
C TYR A 128 6.45 4.16 7.19
N SER A 129 5.81 5.32 7.02
CA SER A 129 4.67 5.46 6.11
C SER A 129 5.06 5.21 4.66
N ARG A 130 6.22 5.73 4.22
CA ARG A 130 6.70 5.57 2.84
C ARG A 130 7.11 4.14 2.52
N ALA A 131 7.77 3.45 3.45
CA ALA A 131 8.12 2.04 3.30
C ALA A 131 6.87 1.15 3.27
N MET A 132 5.90 1.38 4.16
CA MET A 132 4.61 0.68 4.13
C MET A 132 3.80 1.00 2.85
N PHE A 133 3.96 2.18 2.28
CA PHE A 133 3.35 2.50 0.99
C PHE A 133 3.98 1.72 -0.17
N SER A 134 5.29 1.46 -0.17
CA SER A 134 5.91 0.51 -1.12
C SER A 134 5.31 -0.89 -1.02
N VAL A 135 5.03 -1.33 0.21
CA VAL A 135 4.33 -2.61 0.47
C VAL A 135 2.93 -2.59 -0.14
N ALA A 136 2.15 -1.54 0.12
CA ALA A 136 0.79 -1.41 -0.40
C ALA A 136 0.74 -1.40 -1.94
N LEU A 137 1.59 -0.59 -2.59
CA LEU A 137 1.69 -0.54 -4.06
C LEU A 137 2.04 -1.91 -4.65
N THR A 138 3.00 -2.61 -4.02
CA THR A 138 3.40 -3.95 -4.45
C THR A 138 2.27 -4.96 -4.29
N ASN A 139 1.59 -4.97 -3.14
CA ASN A 139 0.49 -5.89 -2.87
C ASN A 139 -0.62 -5.72 -3.91
N GLU A 140 -0.97 -4.46 -4.22
CA GLU A 140 -1.98 -4.17 -5.22
C GLU A 140 -1.55 -4.60 -6.62
N PHE A 141 -0.32 -4.30 -7.02
CA PHE A 141 0.23 -4.78 -8.29
C PHE A 141 0.17 -6.31 -8.40
N LEU A 142 0.54 -7.03 -7.33
CA LEU A 142 0.51 -8.49 -7.32
C LEU A 142 -0.93 -9.05 -7.38
N ARG A 143 -1.92 -8.39 -6.76
CA ARG A 143 -3.33 -8.76 -6.92
C ARG A 143 -3.80 -8.57 -8.36
N GLN A 144 -3.49 -7.43 -8.96
CA GLN A 144 -4.04 -7.04 -10.27
C GLN A 144 -3.34 -7.72 -11.46
N SER A 145 -2.13 -8.23 -11.26
CA SER A 145 -1.29 -8.89 -12.27
C SER A 145 -1.29 -10.43 -12.19
N SER A 146 -2.28 -11.04 -11.53
CA SER A 146 -2.43 -12.51 -11.56
C SER A 146 -2.75 -13.01 -12.98
N SER A 147 -2.41 -14.26 -13.28
CA SER A 147 -2.69 -14.88 -14.59
C SER A 147 -4.18 -14.86 -14.92
N GLU A 148 -5.04 -15.09 -13.93
CA GLU A 148 -6.50 -15.02 -14.07
C GLU A 148 -6.95 -13.61 -14.41
N ASN A 149 -6.37 -12.60 -13.74
CA ASN A 149 -6.68 -11.20 -13.94
C ASN A 149 -6.16 -10.65 -15.28
N LEU A 150 -5.05 -11.18 -15.79
CA LEU A 150 -4.60 -10.93 -17.17
C LEU A 150 -5.56 -11.55 -18.18
N ALA A 151 -5.94 -12.82 -17.98
CA ALA A 151 -6.84 -13.53 -18.89
C ALA A 151 -8.23 -12.88 -18.96
N LYS A 152 -8.80 -12.49 -17.81
CA LYS A 152 -10.08 -11.77 -17.72
C LYS A 152 -10.08 -10.46 -18.51
N ARG A 153 -8.94 -9.80 -18.63
CA ARG A 153 -8.77 -8.53 -19.36
C ARG A 153 -8.28 -8.71 -20.79
N GLY A 154 -8.07 -9.94 -21.26
CA GLY A 154 -7.54 -10.21 -22.60
C GLY A 154 -6.05 -9.86 -22.76
N HIS A 155 -5.30 -9.77 -21.66
CA HIS A 155 -3.88 -9.38 -21.62
C HIS A 155 -2.94 -10.59 -21.50
N SER A 156 -3.39 -11.79 -21.88
CA SER A 156 -2.60 -13.03 -21.76
C SER A 156 -1.28 -13.00 -22.54
N ASN A 157 -1.18 -12.16 -23.57
CA ASN A 157 0.05 -11.94 -24.33
C ASN A 157 1.18 -11.30 -23.51
N LEU A 158 0.86 -10.65 -22.38
CA LEU A 158 1.84 -10.01 -21.49
C LEU A 158 2.35 -10.93 -20.38
N ALA A 159 1.87 -12.18 -20.31
CA ALA A 159 2.14 -13.06 -19.17
C ALA A 159 3.64 -13.25 -18.88
N ASN A 160 4.47 -13.37 -19.92
CA ASN A 160 5.91 -13.54 -19.77
C ASN A 160 6.59 -12.30 -19.15
N ASP A 161 6.23 -11.10 -19.62
CA ASP A 161 6.77 -9.85 -19.08
C ASP A 161 6.30 -9.63 -17.64
N VAL A 162 5.03 -9.92 -17.37
CA VAL A 162 4.43 -9.76 -16.04
C VAL A 162 5.09 -10.68 -15.01
N VAL A 163 5.58 -11.86 -15.39
CA VAL A 163 6.36 -12.72 -14.48
C VAL A 163 7.61 -11.99 -13.98
N ALA A 164 8.34 -11.31 -14.87
CA ALA A 164 9.52 -10.51 -14.50
C ALA A 164 9.12 -9.31 -13.62
N TYR A 165 8.09 -8.56 -14.02
CA TYR A 165 7.60 -7.41 -13.26
C TYR A 165 7.17 -7.80 -11.83
N ARG A 166 6.52 -8.96 -11.67
CA ARG A 166 6.13 -9.48 -10.34
C ARG A 166 7.34 -9.84 -9.49
N ALA A 167 8.41 -10.36 -10.08
CA ALA A 167 9.65 -10.64 -9.36
C ALA A 167 10.32 -9.35 -8.87
N GLU A 168 10.41 -8.33 -9.73
CA GLU A 168 10.93 -7.00 -9.37
C GLU A 168 10.11 -6.34 -8.25
N ALA A 169 8.78 -6.36 -8.38
CA ALA A 169 7.89 -5.81 -7.35
C ALA A 169 8.09 -6.51 -5.99
N ARG A 170 8.21 -7.85 -5.98
CA ARG A 170 8.51 -8.61 -4.75
C ARG A 170 9.86 -8.27 -4.15
N LEU A 171 10.88 -8.02 -4.97
CA LEU A 171 12.19 -7.56 -4.50
C LEU A 171 12.07 -6.20 -3.80
N LEU A 172 11.34 -5.25 -4.39
CA LEU A 172 11.12 -3.93 -3.79
C LEU A 172 10.33 -3.99 -2.48
N ARG A 173 9.32 -4.88 -2.39
CA ARG A 173 8.62 -5.13 -1.12
C ARG A 173 9.55 -5.77 -0.08
N ALA A 174 10.41 -6.70 -0.48
CA ALA A 174 11.40 -7.29 0.42
C ALA A 174 12.40 -6.24 0.93
N LEU A 175 12.85 -5.33 0.06
CA LEU A 175 13.71 -4.20 0.44
C LEU A 175 13.02 -3.26 1.44
N ALA A 176 11.74 -2.95 1.22
CA ALA A 176 10.96 -2.13 2.16
C ALA A 176 10.86 -2.82 3.54
N TYR A 177 10.56 -4.13 3.57
CA TYR A 177 10.55 -4.88 4.83
C TYR A 177 11.92 -5.02 5.49
N TYR A 178 12.99 -5.12 4.70
CA TYR A 178 14.35 -5.11 5.21
C TYR A 178 14.63 -3.83 6.01
N HIS A 179 14.41 -2.65 5.42
CA HIS A 179 14.64 -1.39 6.15
C HIS A 179 13.66 -1.20 7.32
N LEU A 180 12.41 -1.67 7.19
CA LEU A 180 11.46 -1.63 8.30
C LEU A 180 11.92 -2.49 9.48
N MET A 181 12.48 -3.66 9.20
CA MET A 181 13.05 -4.55 10.22
C MET A 181 14.30 -3.94 10.85
N ASP A 182 15.18 -3.36 10.05
CA ASP A 182 16.43 -2.75 10.48
C ASP A 182 16.18 -1.54 11.41
N LEU A 183 15.35 -0.60 10.97
CA LEU A 183 15.10 0.65 11.69
C LEU A 183 14.13 0.53 12.87
N PHE A 184 13.15 -0.38 12.80
CA PHE A 184 12.06 -0.44 13.80
C PHE A 184 11.96 -1.79 14.51
N GLY A 185 12.70 -2.82 14.10
CA GLY A 185 12.63 -4.18 14.63
C GLY A 185 11.34 -4.94 14.30
N LYS A 186 10.29 -4.25 13.83
CA LYS A 186 8.99 -4.81 13.43
C LYS A 186 8.20 -3.85 12.56
N ALA A 187 7.32 -4.40 11.74
CA ALA A 187 6.30 -3.67 11.00
C ALA A 187 5.01 -4.48 10.90
N ALA A 188 3.92 -3.82 10.50
CA ALA A 188 2.72 -4.53 10.09
C ALA A 188 3.04 -5.39 8.86
N PHE A 189 2.98 -6.71 9.02
CA PHE A 189 3.25 -7.63 7.92
C PHE A 189 1.95 -7.94 7.17
N VAL A 190 1.85 -7.40 5.97
CA VAL A 190 0.74 -7.60 5.03
C VAL A 190 1.25 -7.94 3.63
N THR A 191 0.53 -8.83 2.96
CA THR A 191 0.82 -9.33 1.62
C THR A 191 -0.36 -9.09 0.68
N GLU A 192 -0.22 -9.50 -0.57
CA GLU A 192 -1.30 -9.48 -1.55
C GLU A 192 -2.49 -10.38 -1.18
N ASN A 193 -2.28 -11.31 -0.24
CA ASN A 193 -3.28 -12.27 0.24
C ASN A 193 -4.08 -11.75 1.44
N ASP A 194 -3.72 -10.59 1.98
CA ASP A 194 -4.38 -9.97 3.12
C ASP A 194 -5.43 -8.92 2.64
N PRO A 195 -6.52 -8.70 3.40
CA PRO A 195 -7.62 -7.80 3.05
C PRO A 195 -7.21 -6.34 2.83
#